data_AF-A0A967M263-F1
#
_entry.id   AF-A0A967M263-F1
#
_cell.length_a   1.000
_cell.length_b   1.000
_cell.length_c   1.000
_cell.angle_alpha   90.00
_cell.angle_beta   90.00
_cell.angle_gamma   90.00
#
_symmetry.space_group_name_H-M   'P 1'
#
loop_
_entity.id
_entity.type
_entity.pdbx_description
1 polymer ?
#
loop_
_entity_poly.entity_id
_entity_poly.type
_entity_poly.pdbx_seq_one_letter_code
_entity_poly.pdbx_strand_id
1 'polypeptide(L)'
;CMHFGTCGGCLWQNLPYHQQLEVKRNLVWECLAHIGGLSNDTVLPALPSPEIYYYRNKMEYSFGTRRWLLPEELELSHLEKPRDFALGLHIRGFYDRVLDIEE
;
A
#
# COMPACT_ATOMS: atom_id res chain seq x y z
N CYS A 1 0.94 -9.95 3.42
CA CYS A 1 0.82 -9.84 1.96
C CYS A 1 2.19 -10.06 1.35
N MET A 2 2.32 -11.04 0.46
CA MET A 2 3.59 -11.33 -0.24
C MET A 2 4.04 -10.20 -1.18
N HIS A 3 3.11 -9.34 -1.62
CA HIS A 3 3.39 -8.23 -2.52
C HIS A 3 3.73 -6.92 -1.78
N PHE A 4 3.72 -6.90 -0.45
CA PHE A 4 4.03 -5.69 0.32
C PHE A 4 5.45 -5.17 0.02
N GLY A 5 5.60 -3.85 -0.03
CA GLY A 5 6.86 -3.18 -0.41
C GLY A 5 7.01 -2.96 -1.91
N THR A 6 6.42 -3.82 -2.74
CA THR A 6 6.42 -3.67 -4.21
C THR A 6 5.09 -3.12 -4.71
N CYS A 7 3.97 -3.75 -4.32
CA CYS A 7 2.63 -3.30 -4.67
C CYS A 7 2.32 -1.93 -4.06
N GLY A 8 1.72 -1.03 -4.85
CA GLY A 8 1.36 0.33 -4.40
C GLY A 8 0.16 0.40 -3.44
N GLY A 9 -0.46 -0.73 -3.09
CA GLY A 9 -1.73 -0.74 -2.35
C GLY A 9 -1.62 -0.43 -0.85
N CYS A 10 -0.57 -0.90 -0.17
CA CYS A 10 -0.41 -0.76 1.28
C CYS A 10 0.97 -0.22 1.64
N LEU A 11 1.01 0.83 2.47
CA LEU A 11 2.27 1.51 2.83
C LEU A 11 2.84 1.07 4.19
N TRP A 12 2.00 0.59 5.11
CA TRP A 12 2.39 0.46 6.52
C TRP A 12 2.22 -0.97 7.09
N GLN A 13 2.11 -2.02 6.26
CA GLN A 13 1.97 -3.39 6.78
C GLN A 13 3.21 -3.87 7.56
N ASN A 14 4.36 -3.19 7.41
CA ASN A 14 5.56 -3.45 8.23
C ASN A 14 5.47 -2.91 9.66
N LEU A 15 4.47 -2.07 9.98
CA LEU A 15 4.29 -1.54 11.32
C LEU A 15 3.21 -2.34 12.08
N PRO A 16 3.44 -2.69 13.36
CA PRO A 16 2.38 -3.18 14.23
C PRO A 16 1.19 -2.22 14.25
N TYR A 17 -0.03 -2.76 14.29
CA TYR A 17 -1.24 -1.96 14.14
C TYR A 17 -1.36 -0.82 15.16
N HIS A 18 -0.96 -1.04 16.42
CA HIS A 18 -0.96 0.02 17.44
C HIS A 18 -0.05 1.19 17.08
N GLN A 19 1.13 0.92 16.51
CA GLN A 19 2.04 1.98 16.03
C GLN A 19 1.45 2.72 14.83
N GLN A 20 0.70 2.03 13.96
CA GLN A 20 -0.01 2.71 12.87
C GLN A 20 -1.03 3.73 13.40
N LEU A 21 -1.72 3.42 14.50
CA LEU A 21 -2.68 4.34 15.13
C LEU A 21 -1.98 5.55 15.75
N GLU A 22 -0.86 5.32 16.44
CA GLU A 22 -0.02 6.37 17.03
C GLU A 22 0.53 7.30 15.95
N VAL A 23 1.09 6.75 14.86
CA VAL A 23 1.59 7.53 13.73
C VAL A 23 0.49 8.37 13.09
N LYS A 24 -0.72 7.83 12.89
CA LYS A 24 -1.86 8.63 12.35
C LYS A 24 -2.21 9.78 13.25
N ARG A 25 -2.30 9.53 14.56
CA ARG A 25 -2.62 10.58 15.54
C ARG A 25 -1.56 11.67 15.51
N ASN A 26 -0.28 11.28 15.54
CA ASN A 26 0.84 12.22 15.55
C ASN A 26 0.89 13.05 14.26
N LEU A 27 0.63 12.47 13.09
CA LEU A 27 0.55 13.21 11.83
C LEU A 27 -0.53 14.30 11.86
N VAL A 28 -1.74 13.97 12.33
CA VAL A 28 -2.83 14.97 12.46
C VAL A 28 -2.43 16.05 13.45
N TRP A 29 -1.87 15.65 14.59
CA TRP A 29 -1.40 16.56 15.62
C TRP A 29 -0.33 17.54 15.11
N GLU A 30 0.74 17.04 14.48
CA GLU A 30 1.82 17.85 13.91
C GLU A 30 1.29 18.85 12.88
N CYS A 31 0.37 18.43 12.01
CA CYS A 31 -0.26 19.35 11.05
C CYS A 31 -1.04 20.46 11.75
N LEU A 32 -1.86 20.15 12.76
CA LEU A 32 -2.65 21.15 13.48
C LEU A 32 -1.78 22.09 14.32
N ALA A 33 -0.72 21.59 14.94
CA ALA A 33 0.20 22.39 15.75
C ALA A 33 1.06 23.31 14.88
N HIS A 34 1.72 22.77 13.86
CA HIS A 34 2.72 23.51 13.09
C HIS A 34 2.12 24.37 11.97
N ILE A 35 1.01 23.94 11.36
CA ILE A 35 0.35 24.69 10.27
C ILE A 35 -0.84 25.48 10.83
N GLY A 36 -1.64 24.85 11.69
CA GLY A 36 -2.86 25.46 12.24
C GLY A 36 -2.66 26.34 13.47
N GLY A 37 -1.51 26.26 14.15
CA GLY A 37 -1.25 26.99 15.40
C GLY A 37 -2.15 26.58 16.57
N LEU A 38 -2.75 25.39 16.51
CA LEU A 38 -3.66 24.87 17.55
C LEU A 38 -2.89 24.03 18.58
N SER A 39 -3.36 24.03 19.83
CA SER A 39 -2.72 23.28 20.92
C SER A 39 -2.95 21.76 20.83
N ASN A 40 -2.00 21.01 21.43
CA ASN A 40 -1.90 19.55 21.39
C ASN A 40 -3.14 18.80 21.89
N ASP A 41 -3.87 19.36 22.85
CA ASP A 41 -4.98 18.68 23.54
C ASP A 41 -6.21 18.45 22.67
N THR A 42 -6.18 18.94 21.43
CA THR A 42 -7.29 18.86 20.48
C THR A 42 -7.40 17.49 19.79
N VAL A 43 -6.30 16.71 19.72
CA VAL A 43 -6.28 15.47 18.92
C VAL A 43 -6.46 14.24 19.79
N LEU A 44 -7.61 13.58 19.66
CA LEU A 44 -7.94 12.33 20.35
C LEU A 44 -7.17 11.13 19.78
N PRO A 45 -7.09 10.00 20.52
CA PRO A 45 -6.60 8.74 19.98
C PRO A 45 -7.30 8.34 18.67
N ALA A 46 -6.55 7.77 17.72
CA ALA A 46 -7.13 7.25 16.49
C ALA A 46 -8.06 6.07 16.80
N LEU A 47 -9.28 6.11 16.26
CA LEU A 47 -10.23 5.02 16.41
C LEU A 47 -9.75 3.79 15.63
N PRO A 48 -9.62 2.61 16.26
CA PRO A 48 -9.23 1.40 15.56
C PRO A 48 -10.36 0.91 14.65
N SER A 49 -9.96 0.30 13.54
CA SER A 49 -10.86 -0.46 12.68
C SER A 49 -11.30 -1.74 13.41
N PRO A 50 -12.57 -2.16 13.28
CA PRO A 50 -13.00 -3.46 13.79
C PRO A 50 -12.29 -4.63 13.09
N GLU A 51 -11.92 -4.45 11.82
CA GLU A 51 -11.22 -5.44 10.99
C GLU A 51 -9.94 -4.82 10.40
N ILE A 52 -8.78 -5.42 10.68
CA ILE A 52 -7.47 -4.90 10.24
C ILE A 52 -6.94 -5.60 8.97
N TYR A 53 -7.52 -6.75 8.63
CA TYR A 53 -7.28 -7.50 7.40
C TYR A 53 -8.60 -7.72 6.67
N TYR A 54 -8.55 -7.91 5.36
CA TYR A 54 -9.72 -8.21 4.51
C TYR A 54 -10.92 -7.23 4.65
N TYR A 55 -10.68 -6.01 5.15
CA TYR A 55 -11.73 -5.02 5.38
C TYR A 55 -12.22 -4.32 4.09
N ARG A 56 -11.51 -4.46 2.97
CA ARG A 56 -11.89 -3.83 1.70
C ARG A 56 -13.00 -4.64 1.03
N ASN A 57 -14.19 -4.06 0.94
CA ASN A 57 -15.35 -4.64 0.26
C ASN A 57 -15.41 -4.34 -1.25
N LYS A 58 -14.54 -3.47 -1.75
CA LYS A 58 -14.39 -3.12 -3.16
C LYS A 58 -12.91 -3.07 -3.52
N MET A 59 -12.56 -3.67 -4.65
CA MET A 59 -11.24 -3.63 -5.26
C MET A 59 -11.36 -3.19 -6.72
N GLU A 60 -10.39 -2.42 -7.18
CA GLU A 60 -10.23 -2.03 -8.58
C GLU A 60 -8.88 -2.55 -9.05
N TYR A 61 -8.93 -3.47 -10.01
CA TYR A 61 -7.74 -4.07 -10.60
C TYR A 61 -7.45 -3.42 -11.95
N SER A 62 -6.18 -3.11 -12.18
CA SER A 62 -5.68 -2.71 -13.48
C SER A 62 -5.33 -3.96 -14.30
N PHE A 63 -5.68 -3.94 -15.57
CA PHE A 63 -5.19 -4.89 -16.57
C PHE A 63 -4.33 -4.14 -17.58
N GLY A 64 -3.26 -4.76 -18.07
CA GLY A 64 -2.37 -4.11 -19.03
C GLY A 64 -1.39 -5.04 -19.69
N THR A 65 -0.81 -4.57 -20.80
CA THR A 65 0.15 -5.35 -21.60
C THR A 65 1.60 -5.17 -21.17
N ARG A 66 1.83 -4.46 -20.06
CA ARG A 66 3.16 -4.18 -19.53
C ARG A 66 3.24 -4.67 -18.10
N ARG A 67 3.55 -5.95 -17.94
CA ARG A 67 3.75 -6.55 -16.62
C ARG A 67 5.02 -6.01 -15.98
N TRP A 68 4.94 -5.72 -14.69
CA TRP A 68 6.13 -5.54 -13.87
C TRP A 68 6.73 -6.89 -13.52
N LEU A 69 8.01 -7.06 -13.83
CA LEU A 69 8.77 -8.26 -13.47
C LEU A 69 9.49 -7.99 -12.15
N LEU A 70 9.33 -8.90 -11.19
CA LEU A 70 10.11 -8.87 -9.97
C LEU A 70 11.59 -9.15 -10.27
N PRO A 71 12.54 -8.66 -9.44
CA PRO A 71 13.96 -8.91 -9.66
C PRO A 71 14.31 -10.39 -9.84
N GLU A 72 13.64 -11.27 -9.11
CA GLU A 72 13.84 -12.72 -9.16
C GLU A 72 13.38 -13.31 -10.50
N GLU A 73 12.36 -12.72 -11.13
CA GLU A 73 11.87 -13.13 -12.45
C GLU A 73 12.78 -12.69 -13.60
N LEU A 74 13.56 -11.63 -13.41
CA LEU A 74 14.47 -11.13 -14.46
C LEU A 74 15.62 -12.11 -14.75
N GLU A 75 16.00 -12.93 -13.76
CA GLU A 75 17.09 -13.90 -13.84
C GLU A 75 16.63 -15.27 -14.37
N LEU A 76 15.32 -15.48 -14.55
CA LEU A 76 14.78 -16.75 -15.03
C LEU A 76 14.95 -16.89 -16.54
N SER A 77 15.40 -18.06 -16.99
CA SER A 77 15.43 -18.43 -18.42
C SER A 77 14.03 -18.57 -19.01
N HIS A 78 13.05 -18.96 -18.19
CA HIS A 78 11.65 -19.11 -18.56
C HIS A 78 10.76 -18.50 -17.49
N LEU A 79 9.81 -17.67 -17.91
CA LEU A 79 8.81 -17.10 -17.03
C LEU A 79 7.58 -18.00 -16.97
N GLU A 80 7.04 -18.20 -15.77
CA GLU A 80 5.77 -18.90 -15.58
C GLU A 80 4.59 -18.10 -16.14
N LYS A 81 4.66 -16.77 -16.02
CA LYS A 81 3.63 -15.84 -16.50
C LYS A 81 4.11 -15.00 -17.69
N PRO A 82 3.24 -14.73 -18.68
CA PRO A 82 3.57 -13.91 -19.84
C PRO A 82 4.04 -12.49 -19.45
N ARG A 83 4.92 -11.88 -20.25
CA ARG A 83 5.41 -10.50 -19.99
C ARG A 83 4.42 -9.43 -20.41
N ASP A 84 3.55 -9.78 -21.34
CA ASP A 84 2.64 -8.89 -22.07
C ASP A 84 1.20 -8.93 -21.53
N PHE A 85 1.01 -9.48 -20.33
CA PHE A 85 -0.26 -9.43 -19.63
C PHE A 85 -0.04 -9.40 -18.13
N ALA A 86 -0.79 -8.56 -17.42
CA ALA A 86 -0.86 -8.54 -15.97
C ALA A 86 -2.26 -8.12 -15.52
N LEU A 87 -2.72 -8.70 -14.41
CA LEU A 87 -3.92 -8.32 -13.69
C LEU A 87 -3.54 -8.02 -12.25
N GLY A 88 -3.66 -6.76 -11.83
CA GLY A 88 -3.32 -6.42 -10.47
C GLY A 88 -3.29 -4.94 -10.19
N LEU A 89 -2.21 -4.47 -9.55
CA LEU A 89 -2.10 -3.10 -9.07
C LEU A 89 -0.83 -2.44 -9.61
N HIS A 90 -0.89 -1.12 -9.75
CA HIS A 90 0.28 -0.33 -10.09
C HIS A 90 1.31 -0.32 -8.96
N ILE A 91 2.56 -0.13 -9.34
CA ILE A 91 3.67 0.01 -8.42
C ILE A 91 3.87 1.49 -8.13
N ARG A 92 4.30 1.80 -6.91
CA ARG A 92 4.54 3.18 -6.51
C ARG A 92 5.55 3.84 -7.45
N GLY A 93 5.17 4.97 -8.03
CA GLY A 93 6.01 5.72 -8.98
C GLY A 93 5.93 5.27 -10.43
N PHE A 94 5.21 4.18 -10.75
CA PHE A 94 5.04 3.67 -12.10
C PHE A 94 3.56 3.44 -12.41
N TYR A 95 3.00 4.27 -13.28
CA TYR A 95 1.59 4.19 -13.71
C TYR A 95 1.42 3.44 -15.03
N ASP A 96 2.51 3.15 -15.74
CA ASP A 96 2.53 2.51 -17.06
C ASP A 96 2.73 0.99 -17.01
N ARG A 97 2.94 0.43 -15.80
CA ARG A 97 3.18 -0.99 -15.56
C ARG A 97 2.29 -1.51 -14.43
N VAL A 98 1.90 -2.78 -14.54
CA VAL A 98 1.01 -3.45 -13.58
C VAL A 98 1.77 -4.62 -12.95
N LEU A 99 1.77 -4.69 -11.62
CA LEU A 99 2.21 -5.87 -10.88
C LEU A 99 1.07 -6.88 -10.88
N ASP A 100 1.36 -8.09 -11.33
CA ASP A 100 0.43 -9.21 -11.22
C ASP A 100 0.37 -9.69 -9.77
N ILE A 101 -0.82 -9.74 -9.18
CA ILE A 101 -1.02 -10.06 -7.75
C ILE A 101 -1.86 -11.33 -7.57
N GLU A 102 -1.61 -12.06 -6.49
CA GLU A 102 -2.22 -13.37 -6.21
C GLU A 102 -3.14 -13.36 -4.97
N GLU A 103 -2.98 -12.36 -4.10
CA GLU A 103 -3.74 -12.17 -2.86
C GLU A 103 -3.98 -10.69 -2.55
#